data_AF-A0A9D6DPQ9-F1
#
_entry.id   AF-A0A9D6DPQ9-F1
#
_cell.length_a   1.000
_cell.length_b   1.000
_cell.length_c   1.000
_cell.angle_alpha   90.00
_cell.angle_beta   90.00
_cell.angle_gamma   90.00
#
_symmetry.space_group_name_H-M   'P 1'
#
loop_
_entity.id
_entity.type
_entity.pdbx_description
1 polymer ?
#
loop_
_entity_poly.entity_id
_entity_poly.type
_entity_poly.pdbx_seq_one_letter_code
_entity_poly.pdbx_strand_id
1 'polypeptide(L)'
;MWKSDPWRLYHIGDFFTDLALKILGGEKTASSQDSGDINNWDFDSQIEVKGCSNRNTLKIYSKQLDEEVEQLGFPFSHLLYVIFFYRNRWSDRSRSLSKETPNYKTLNAFLSKNIMVAFVIDARVLMAIRRVNGLRMEQRNNDVVHVIRISKGILHNFVKDSKGTLKHFKLRGFGVFSHKIYGEFRGSLTNFDLVFILSKKQLKKILQFDIHFDSEDIEIAGTQ
;
A
#
# COMPACT_ATOMS: atom_id res chain seq x y z
N MET A 1 -5.75 -25.08 -15.57
CA MET A 1 -4.76 -25.74 -14.67
C MET A 1 -3.37 -25.28 -15.09
N TRP A 2 -2.78 -24.30 -14.41
CA TRP A 2 -1.47 -23.75 -14.78
C TRP A 2 -0.36 -24.73 -14.34
N LYS A 3 0.40 -25.30 -15.29
CA LYS A 3 1.63 -26.03 -14.97
C LYS A 3 2.65 -25.00 -14.47
N SER A 4 3.01 -25.08 -13.19
CA SER A 4 4.03 -24.22 -12.60
C SER A 4 5.38 -24.57 -13.22
N ASP A 5 5.99 -23.62 -13.92
CA ASP A 5 7.40 -23.70 -14.32
C ASP A 5 8.25 -23.78 -13.05
N PRO A 6 9.01 -24.87 -12.83
CA PRO A 6 9.79 -25.08 -11.60
C PRO A 6 10.91 -24.05 -11.43
N TRP A 7 11.23 -23.27 -12.46
CA TRP A 7 12.28 -22.25 -12.43
C TRP A 7 11.75 -20.83 -12.20
N ARG A 8 10.42 -20.64 -12.23
CA ARG A 8 9.83 -19.31 -12.03
C ARG A 8 9.86 -18.94 -10.55
N LEU A 9 10.62 -17.91 -10.23
CA LEU A 9 10.58 -17.25 -8.94
C LEU A 9 9.42 -16.25 -8.92
N TYR A 10 8.63 -16.27 -7.84
CA TYR A 10 7.53 -15.35 -7.62
C TYR A 10 7.95 -14.32 -6.59
N HIS A 11 7.84 -13.03 -6.95
CA HIS A 11 8.20 -11.94 -6.07
C HIS A 11 7.02 -11.57 -5.16
N ILE A 12 7.32 -11.27 -3.89
CA ILE A 12 6.31 -10.77 -2.94
C ILE A 12 5.65 -9.47 -3.46
N GLY A 13 6.40 -8.64 -4.19
CA GLY A 13 5.91 -7.40 -4.77
C GLY A 13 4.70 -7.62 -5.68
N ASP A 14 4.81 -8.56 -6.61
CA ASP A 14 3.75 -8.89 -7.58
C ASP A 14 2.43 -9.21 -6.88
N PHE A 15 2.47 -9.99 -5.80
CA PHE A 15 1.27 -10.30 -5.02
C PHE A 15 0.56 -9.04 -4.53
N PHE A 16 1.31 -8.08 -3.97
CA PHE A 16 0.71 -6.85 -3.45
C PHE A 16 0.23 -5.92 -4.56
N THR A 17 0.96 -5.81 -5.67
CA THR A 17 0.54 -5.03 -6.84
C THR A 17 -0.75 -5.60 -7.42
N ASP A 18 -0.84 -6.92 -7.58
CA ASP A 18 -2.06 -7.59 -8.06
C ASP A 18 -3.24 -7.43 -7.09
N LEU A 19 -2.98 -7.46 -5.78
CA LEU A 19 -4.02 -7.22 -4.79
C LEU A 19 -4.50 -5.76 -4.81
N ALA A 20 -3.58 -4.79 -4.90
CA ALA A 20 -3.94 -3.38 -5.05
C ALA A 20 -4.77 -3.15 -6.31
N LEU A 21 -4.40 -3.76 -7.43
CA LEU A 21 -5.13 -3.70 -8.69
C LEU A 21 -6.55 -4.26 -8.56
N LYS A 22 -6.73 -5.41 -7.87
CA LYS A 22 -8.06 -5.98 -7.62
C LYS A 22 -8.93 -5.07 -6.74
N ILE A 23 -8.34 -4.38 -5.76
CA ILE A 23 -9.08 -3.53 -4.82
C ILE A 23 -9.43 -2.16 -5.41
N LEU A 24 -8.47 -1.53 -6.09
CA LEU A 24 -8.56 -0.14 -6.54
C LEU A 24 -8.84 -0.01 -8.04
N GLY A 25 -8.70 -1.09 -8.82
CA GLY A 25 -8.75 -1.04 -10.28
C GLY A 25 -7.51 -0.37 -10.89
N GLY A 26 -7.61 -0.03 -12.17
CA GLY A 26 -6.54 0.57 -12.96
C GLY A 26 -5.81 -0.42 -13.87
N GLU A 27 -4.62 -0.02 -14.32
CA GLU A 27 -3.79 -0.73 -15.28
C GLU A 27 -2.35 -0.79 -14.76
N LYS A 28 -1.71 -1.96 -14.83
CA LYS A 28 -0.29 -2.06 -14.47
C LYS A 28 0.57 -1.23 -15.42
N THR A 29 1.56 -0.54 -14.88
CA THR A 29 2.58 0.12 -15.70
C THR A 29 3.42 -0.94 -16.42
N ALA A 30 3.69 -0.72 -17.71
CA ALA A 30 4.38 -1.68 -18.57
C ALA A 30 5.90 -1.47 -18.59
N SER A 31 6.34 -0.25 -18.26
CA SER A 31 7.73 0.17 -18.36
C SER A 31 8.33 0.39 -16.97
N SER A 32 9.60 0.02 -16.80
CA SER A 32 10.38 0.37 -15.61
C SER A 32 10.77 1.86 -15.57
N GLN A 33 10.37 2.63 -16.59
CA GLN A 33 10.59 4.08 -16.68
C GLN A 33 9.37 4.88 -16.22
N ASP A 34 8.20 4.24 -16.12
CA ASP A 34 6.99 4.89 -15.64
C ASP A 34 7.06 4.99 -14.11
N SER A 35 6.59 6.11 -13.58
CA SER A 35 6.39 6.31 -12.15
C SER A 35 5.18 5.52 -11.66
N GLY A 36 5.35 4.77 -10.56
CA GLY A 36 4.30 3.94 -9.98
C GLY A 36 4.18 2.54 -10.61
N ASP A 37 3.48 1.67 -9.89
CA ASP A 37 3.20 0.28 -10.31
C ASP A 37 1.85 0.16 -11.06
N ILE A 38 0.91 1.08 -10.83
CA ILE A 38 -0.45 1.05 -11.39
C ILE A 38 -0.88 2.48 -11.78
N ASN A 39 -1.41 2.62 -12.99
CA ASN A 39 -2.12 3.81 -13.46
C ASN A 39 -3.62 3.66 -13.20
N ASN A 40 -4.24 4.66 -12.57
CA ASN A 40 -5.67 4.65 -12.29
C ASN A 40 -6.33 5.94 -12.77
N TRP A 41 -6.98 5.83 -13.94
CA TRP A 41 -7.62 6.96 -14.62
C TRP A 41 -8.87 7.48 -13.89
N ASP A 42 -9.63 6.59 -13.24
CA ASP A 42 -10.84 6.96 -12.51
C ASP A 42 -10.53 7.88 -11.31
N PHE A 43 -9.45 7.56 -10.60
CA PHE A 43 -8.95 8.36 -9.48
C PHE A 43 -8.02 9.50 -9.90
N ASP A 44 -7.67 9.61 -11.19
CA ASP A 44 -6.67 10.55 -11.70
C ASP A 44 -5.36 10.43 -10.90
N SER A 45 -4.86 9.19 -10.80
CA SER A 45 -3.71 8.87 -9.96
C SER A 45 -2.79 7.80 -10.51
N GLN A 46 -1.49 7.96 -10.28
CA GLN A 46 -0.53 6.86 -10.26
C GLN A 46 -0.49 6.25 -8.86
N ILE A 47 -0.22 4.95 -8.79
CA ILE A 47 -0.21 4.20 -7.55
C ILE A 47 1.10 3.43 -7.43
N GLU A 48 1.86 3.70 -6.38
CA GLU A 48 3.06 2.98 -5.98
C GLU A 48 2.71 1.97 -4.86
N VAL A 49 3.05 0.70 -5.04
CA VAL A 49 2.67 -0.37 -4.11
C VAL A 49 3.88 -0.83 -3.30
N LYS A 50 3.72 -0.90 -1.98
CA LYS A 50 4.78 -1.31 -1.05
C LYS A 50 4.30 -2.38 -0.08
N GLY A 51 5.03 -3.48 -0.02
CA GLY A 51 4.89 -4.49 1.05
C GLY A 51 5.86 -4.23 2.20
N CYS A 52 5.35 -4.13 3.43
CA CYS A 52 6.14 -3.93 4.65
C CYS A 52 5.94 -5.06 5.65
N SER A 53 6.97 -5.90 5.83
CA SER A 53 6.99 -6.94 6.87
C SER A 53 7.38 -6.38 8.24
N ASN A 54 7.04 -7.13 9.32
CA ASN A 54 7.51 -7.20 10.73
C ASN A 54 8.40 -6.12 11.40
N ARG A 55 9.16 -5.29 10.68
CA ARG A 55 10.00 -4.21 11.23
C ARG A 55 9.21 -2.92 11.55
N ASN A 56 7.89 -2.95 11.43
CA ASN A 56 6.96 -1.84 11.73
C ASN A 56 7.33 -0.49 11.11
N THR A 57 8.24 -0.45 10.12
CA THR A 57 8.77 0.78 9.55
C THR A 57 8.99 0.56 8.07
N LEU A 58 8.21 1.26 7.25
CA LEU A 58 8.47 1.38 5.82
C LEU A 58 9.58 2.41 5.62
N LYS A 59 10.45 2.15 4.65
CA LYS A 59 11.47 3.08 4.18
C LYS A 59 11.08 3.53 2.78
N ILE A 60 10.97 4.84 2.59
CA ILE A 60 10.78 5.45 1.29
C ILE A 60 12.02 6.28 1.00
N TYR A 61 12.65 6.07 -0.15
CA TYR A 61 13.82 6.84 -0.55
C TYR A 61 13.39 8.25 -0.89
N SER A 62 14.06 9.25 -0.30
CA SER A 62 13.67 10.65 -0.49
C SER A 62 13.73 11.06 -1.95
N LYS A 63 14.81 10.66 -2.64
CA LYS A 63 15.02 10.98 -4.05
C LYS A 63 13.90 10.42 -4.93
N GLN A 64 13.51 9.17 -4.71
CA GLN A 64 12.38 8.55 -5.42
C GLN A 64 11.08 9.34 -5.20
N LEU A 65 10.74 9.65 -3.94
CA LEU A 65 9.51 10.40 -3.66
C LEU A 65 9.54 11.81 -4.29
N ASP A 66 10.68 12.48 -4.27
CA ASP A 66 10.85 13.80 -4.86
C ASP A 66 10.65 13.74 -6.39
N GLU A 67 11.29 12.79 -7.07
CA GLU A 67 11.15 12.57 -8.51
C GLU A 67 9.71 12.24 -8.92
N GLU A 68 9.04 11.37 -8.18
CA GLU A 68 7.65 10.99 -8.48
C GLU A 68 6.67 12.16 -8.22
N VAL A 69 6.92 12.98 -7.20
CA VAL A 69 6.09 14.16 -6.92
C VAL A 69 6.30 15.28 -7.95
N GLU A 70 7.52 15.44 -8.47
CA GLU A 70 7.82 16.40 -9.53
C GLU A 70 7.10 16.08 -10.85
N GLN A 71 6.76 14.81 -11.09
CA GLN A 71 6.03 14.37 -12.27
C GLN A 71 4.50 14.57 -12.17
N LEU A 72 3.99 15.01 -11.01
CA LEU A 72 2.57 15.27 -10.84
C LEU A 72 2.09 16.44 -11.73
N GLY A 73 0.90 16.28 -12.31
CA GLY A 73 0.25 17.27 -13.15
C GLY A 73 0.08 16.82 -14.61
N PHE A 74 0.81 15.80 -15.06
CA PHE A 74 0.54 15.10 -16.31
C PHE A 74 1.20 13.71 -16.34
N PRO A 75 0.49 12.63 -16.73
CA PRO A 75 -0.94 12.58 -17.05
C PRO A 75 -1.85 12.52 -15.82
N PHE A 76 -1.28 12.42 -14.61
CA PHE A 76 -2.04 12.26 -13.38
C PHE A 76 -1.81 13.40 -12.38
N SER A 77 -2.89 13.83 -11.72
CA SER A 77 -2.82 14.87 -10.67
C SER A 77 -2.36 14.35 -9.31
N HIS A 78 -2.38 13.03 -9.12
CA HIS A 78 -2.16 12.40 -7.83
C HIS A 78 -1.18 11.23 -7.91
N LEU A 79 -0.41 11.07 -6.84
CA LEU A 79 0.41 9.90 -6.59
C LEU A 79 -0.06 9.30 -5.27
N LEU A 80 -0.48 8.05 -5.31
CA LEU A 80 -0.94 7.30 -4.16
C LEU A 80 0.07 6.21 -3.83
N TYR A 81 0.25 5.95 -2.56
CA TYR A 81 1.02 4.84 -2.04
C TYR A 81 0.07 3.83 -1.41
N VAL A 82 0.10 2.58 -1.86
CA VAL A 82 -0.61 1.48 -1.24
C VAL A 82 0.37 0.65 -0.43
N ILE A 83 0.32 0.79 0.89
CA ILE A 83 1.26 0.17 1.81
C ILE A 83 0.58 -0.98 2.54
N PHE A 84 0.95 -2.21 2.17
CA PHE A 84 0.50 -3.42 2.85
C PHE A 84 1.43 -3.78 4.00
N PHE A 85 0.92 -3.75 5.24
CA PHE A 85 1.61 -4.32 6.39
C PHE A 85 1.19 -5.77 6.58
N TYR A 86 2.18 -6.68 6.63
CA TYR A 86 1.92 -8.10 6.81
C TYR A 86 2.85 -8.73 7.86
N ARG A 87 2.37 -9.81 8.48
CA ARG A 87 3.14 -10.63 9.42
C ARG A 87 4.01 -11.60 8.62
N ASN A 88 5.32 -11.40 8.64
CA ASN A 88 6.27 -12.35 8.05
C ASN A 88 6.75 -13.35 9.12
N ARG A 89 5.85 -14.17 9.67
CA ARG A 89 6.19 -15.24 10.60
C ARG A 89 5.47 -16.51 10.18
N TRP A 90 6.21 -17.58 9.89
CA TRP A 90 5.63 -18.92 9.82
C TRP A 90 5.42 -19.46 11.24
N SER A 91 4.48 -20.41 11.39
CA SER A 91 4.28 -21.16 12.63
C SER A 91 5.55 -21.84 13.13
N ASP A 92 6.42 -22.25 12.21
CA ASP A 92 7.78 -22.71 12.52
C ASP A 92 8.74 -21.53 12.56
N ARG A 93 9.32 -21.29 13.74
CA ARG A 93 10.17 -20.14 14.10
C ARG A 93 11.41 -19.93 13.22
N SER A 94 11.68 -20.78 12.22
CA SER A 94 12.89 -20.79 11.40
C SER A 94 12.73 -20.30 9.96
N ARG A 95 11.50 -20.04 9.47
CA ARG A 95 11.29 -19.66 8.06
C ARG A 95 10.56 -18.32 7.92
N SER A 96 11.32 -17.23 7.81
CA SER A 96 10.79 -15.99 7.23
C SER A 96 10.68 -16.15 5.72
N LEU A 97 9.61 -15.64 5.11
CA LEU A 97 9.51 -15.59 3.66
C LEU A 97 10.65 -14.73 3.10
N SER A 98 11.46 -15.33 2.24
CA SER A 98 12.38 -14.64 1.34
C SER A 98 11.59 -13.78 0.36
N LYS A 99 12.23 -12.75 -0.20
CA LYS A 99 11.61 -11.83 -1.18
C LYS A 99 11.02 -12.56 -2.40
N GLU A 100 11.52 -13.76 -2.67
CA GLU A 100 11.14 -14.63 -3.77
C GLU A 100 10.92 -16.06 -3.27
N THR A 101 10.03 -16.80 -3.94
CA THR A 101 9.84 -18.23 -3.71
C THR A 101 9.41 -18.93 -4.99
N PRO A 102 9.82 -20.20 -5.21
CA PRO A 102 9.32 -21.00 -6.33
C PRO A 102 7.88 -21.49 -6.13
N ASN A 103 7.35 -21.44 -4.90
CA ASN A 103 6.02 -21.97 -4.58
C ASN A 103 4.94 -20.89 -4.53
N TYR A 104 4.34 -20.62 -5.68
CA TYR A 104 3.28 -19.62 -5.85
C TYR A 104 2.06 -19.84 -4.95
N LYS A 105 1.56 -21.08 -4.84
CA LYS A 105 0.36 -21.38 -4.06
C LYS A 105 0.59 -21.11 -2.59
N THR A 106 1.73 -21.56 -2.05
CA THR A 106 2.09 -21.32 -0.65
C THR A 106 2.35 -19.84 -0.38
N LEU A 107 2.97 -19.11 -1.31
CA LEU A 107 3.15 -17.66 -1.22
C LEU A 107 1.81 -16.93 -1.06
N ASN A 108 0.87 -17.19 -1.99
CA ASN A 108 -0.43 -16.52 -2.00
C ASN A 108 -1.22 -16.83 -0.73
N ALA A 109 -1.31 -18.10 -0.34
CA ALA A 109 -2.01 -18.50 0.87
C ALA A 109 -1.39 -17.88 2.13
N PHE A 110 -0.06 -17.84 2.20
CA PHE A 110 0.64 -17.20 3.30
C PHE A 110 0.33 -15.70 3.36
N LEU A 111 0.53 -14.97 2.26
CA LEU A 111 0.37 -13.51 2.26
C LEU A 111 -1.09 -13.11 2.51
N SER A 112 -2.05 -13.76 1.86
CA SER A 112 -3.49 -13.52 2.04
C SER A 112 -3.92 -13.64 3.52
N LYS A 113 -3.41 -14.66 4.20
CA LYS A 113 -3.69 -14.90 5.63
C LYS A 113 -2.96 -13.94 6.58
N ASN A 114 -1.86 -13.33 6.14
CA ASN A 114 -0.97 -12.57 7.02
C ASN A 114 -0.97 -11.05 6.77
N ILE A 115 -1.74 -10.55 5.80
CA ILE A 115 -1.99 -9.10 5.71
C ILE A 115 -2.71 -8.65 6.97
N MET A 116 -2.24 -7.56 7.55
CA MET A 116 -2.82 -6.97 8.75
C MET A 116 -3.67 -5.75 8.41
N VAL A 117 -3.12 -4.86 7.59
CA VAL A 117 -3.72 -3.58 7.23
C VAL A 117 -3.05 -3.09 5.95
N ALA A 118 -3.83 -2.44 5.09
CA ALA A 118 -3.35 -1.72 3.93
C ALA A 118 -3.67 -0.24 4.09
N PHE A 119 -2.72 0.64 3.78
CA PHE A 119 -2.94 2.08 3.77
C PHE A 119 -2.84 2.61 2.34
N VAL A 120 -3.87 3.31 1.86
CA VAL A 120 -3.87 4.08 0.62
C VAL A 120 -3.63 5.54 0.98
N ILE A 121 -2.45 6.05 0.67
CA ILE A 121 -1.95 7.33 1.17
C ILE A 121 -1.56 8.22 0.01
N ASP A 122 -2.02 9.46 0.00
CA ASP A 122 -1.55 10.45 -0.98
C ASP A 122 -0.08 10.85 -0.66
N ALA A 123 0.77 10.95 -1.68
CA ALA A 123 2.18 11.31 -1.53
C ALA A 123 2.41 12.61 -0.74
N ARG A 124 1.47 13.57 -0.78
CA ARG A 124 1.54 14.81 0.01
C ARG A 124 1.48 14.55 1.52
N VAL A 125 0.84 13.48 1.96
CA VAL A 125 0.87 13.02 3.36
C VAL A 125 2.27 12.55 3.72
N LEU A 126 2.93 11.82 2.83
CA LEU A 126 4.31 11.35 3.04
C LEU A 126 5.30 12.52 3.10
N MET A 127 5.12 13.51 2.23
CA MET A 127 5.88 14.76 2.27
C MET A 127 5.64 15.54 3.57
N ALA A 128 4.41 15.56 4.07
CA ALA A 128 4.10 16.18 5.37
C ALA A 128 4.75 15.42 6.54
N ILE A 129 4.75 14.09 6.51
CA ILE A 129 5.45 13.26 7.49
C ILE A 129 6.96 13.53 7.45
N ARG A 130 7.58 13.56 6.26
CA ARG A 130 8.99 13.92 6.08
C ARG A 130 9.31 15.28 6.67
N ARG A 131 8.49 16.30 6.40
CA ARG A 131 8.72 17.66 6.90
C ARG A 131 8.75 17.72 8.43
N VAL A 132 7.90 16.94 9.10
CA VAL A 132 7.82 16.95 10.57
C VAL A 132 8.86 16.03 11.21
N ASN A 133 9.10 14.85 10.65
CA ASN A 133 9.96 13.84 11.26
C ASN A 133 11.41 13.84 10.75
N GLY A 134 11.69 14.60 9.69
CA GLY A 134 12.99 14.68 9.05
C GLY A 134 13.35 13.45 8.20
N LEU A 135 14.54 13.53 7.60
CA LEU A 135 15.15 12.43 6.86
C LEU A 135 16.11 11.64 7.77
N ARG A 136 16.29 10.36 7.46
CA ARG A 136 17.32 9.51 8.08
C ARG A 136 18.33 9.09 7.04
N MET A 137 19.60 9.06 7.41
CA MET A 137 20.67 8.51 6.58
C MET A 137 20.75 7.01 6.80
N GLU A 138 20.91 6.25 5.72
CA GLU A 138 21.18 4.82 5.76
C GLU A 138 22.31 4.47 4.79
N GLN A 139 23.09 3.45 5.14
CA GLN A 139 24.12 2.90 4.25
C GLN A 139 23.49 1.86 3.32
N ARG A 140 23.69 1.99 2.01
CA ARG A 140 23.29 1.01 0.99
C ARG A 140 24.41 0.85 -0.02
N ASN A 141 24.99 -0.35 -0.13
CA ASN A 141 26.02 -0.67 -1.13
C ASN A 141 27.14 0.39 -1.22
N ASN A 142 27.71 0.77 -0.08
CA ASN A 142 28.75 1.81 0.06
C ASN A 142 28.29 3.27 -0.14
N ASP A 143 27.04 3.50 -0.53
CA ASP A 143 26.45 4.84 -0.63
C ASP A 143 25.65 5.21 0.62
N VAL A 144 25.62 6.51 0.93
CA VAL A 144 24.70 7.08 1.92
C VAL A 144 23.44 7.53 1.20
N VAL A 145 22.30 7.00 1.62
CA VAL A 145 20.99 7.32 1.06
C VAL A 145 20.08 7.94 2.12
N HIS A 146 19.29 8.93 1.71
CA HIS A 146 18.29 9.56 2.57
C HIS A 146 16.95 8.86 2.45
N VAL A 147 16.38 8.47 3.59
CA VAL A 147 15.09 7.78 3.67
C VAL A 147 14.13 8.49 4.62
N ILE A 148 12.85 8.42 4.26
CA ILE A 148 11.73 8.73 5.14
C ILE A 148 11.33 7.41 5.80
N ARG A 149 11.36 7.37 7.14
CA ARG A 149 10.92 6.21 7.92
C ARG A 149 9.49 6.42 8.38
N ILE A 150 8.58 5.60 7.86
CA ILE A 150 7.16 5.65 8.21
C ILE A 150 6.87 4.47 9.11
N SER A 151 6.72 4.73 10.40
CA SER A 151 6.35 3.69 11.33
C SER A 151 4.86 3.36 11.19
N LYS A 152 4.51 2.10 11.41
CA LYS A 152 3.12 1.64 11.54
C LYS A 152 2.37 2.47 12.60
N GLY A 153 3.04 2.85 13.69
CA GLY A 153 2.47 3.70 14.73
C GLY A 153 2.01 5.06 14.23
N ILE A 154 2.80 5.73 13.38
CA ILE A 154 2.41 7.02 12.76
C ILE A 154 1.12 6.84 11.94
N LEU A 155 1.05 5.79 11.12
CA LEU A 155 -0.12 5.53 10.28
C LEU A 155 -1.36 5.15 11.09
N HIS A 156 -1.20 4.36 12.16
CA HIS A 156 -2.31 4.06 13.07
C HIS A 156 -2.83 5.29 13.83
N ASN A 157 -2.00 6.31 14.07
CA ASN A 157 -2.48 7.54 14.70
C ASN A 157 -3.47 8.29 13.81
N PHE A 158 -3.35 8.22 12.48
CA PHE A 158 -4.38 8.75 11.57
C PHE A 158 -5.74 8.07 11.76
N VAL A 159 -5.76 6.79 12.15
CA VAL A 159 -7.01 6.06 12.44
C VAL A 159 -7.52 6.39 13.84
N LYS A 160 -6.64 6.38 14.85
CA LYS A 160 -7.02 6.57 16.26
C LYS A 160 -7.40 8.01 16.61
N ASP A 161 -6.68 8.98 16.07
CA ASP A 161 -6.92 10.41 16.26
C ASP A 161 -6.71 11.15 14.93
N SER A 162 -7.66 10.96 14.02
CA SER A 162 -7.59 11.54 12.66
C SER A 162 -7.49 13.07 12.70
N LYS A 163 -8.31 13.74 13.52
CA LYS A 163 -8.33 15.20 13.62
C LYS A 163 -7.02 15.76 14.17
N GLY A 164 -6.52 15.22 15.28
CA GLY A 164 -5.27 15.67 15.88
C GLY A 164 -4.07 15.37 14.99
N THR A 165 -4.02 14.18 14.38
CA THR A 165 -2.92 13.77 13.50
C THR A 165 -2.88 14.59 12.21
N LEU A 166 -4.03 14.82 11.54
CA LEU A 166 -4.10 15.68 10.35
C LEU A 166 -3.68 17.13 10.67
N LYS A 167 -4.09 17.65 11.84
CA LYS A 167 -3.68 18.98 12.31
C LYS A 167 -2.17 19.04 12.56
N HIS A 168 -1.60 18.03 13.22
CA HIS A 168 -0.17 17.93 13.52
C HIS A 168 0.68 18.01 12.24
N PHE A 169 0.29 17.27 11.20
CA PHE A 169 0.99 17.30 9.91
C PHE A 169 0.59 18.47 8.98
N LYS A 170 -0.31 19.36 9.44
CA LYS A 170 -0.86 20.50 8.68
C LYS A 170 -1.56 20.09 7.37
N LEU A 171 -2.22 18.94 7.37
CA LEU A 171 -2.93 18.37 6.21
C LEU A 171 -4.37 18.89 6.11
N ARG A 172 -4.52 20.21 5.88
CA ARG A 172 -5.84 20.82 5.65
C ARG A 172 -6.46 20.27 4.37
N GLY A 173 -7.74 19.93 4.40
CA GLY A 173 -8.45 19.38 3.24
C GLY A 173 -8.27 17.87 3.02
N PHE A 174 -7.55 17.18 3.90
CA PHE A 174 -7.47 15.72 3.92
C PHE A 174 -8.51 15.12 4.87
N GLY A 175 -8.78 13.84 4.68
CA GLY A 175 -9.61 13.03 5.57
C GLY A 175 -9.01 11.64 5.74
N VAL A 176 -9.58 10.90 6.69
CA VAL A 176 -9.26 9.49 6.92
C VAL A 176 -10.55 8.70 6.84
N PHE A 177 -10.53 7.61 6.10
CA PHE A 177 -11.63 6.66 5.97
C PHE A 177 -11.07 5.25 6.09
N SER A 178 -11.81 4.32 6.69
CA SER A 178 -11.39 2.93 6.82
C SER A 178 -12.53 2.00 6.44
N HIS A 179 -12.19 0.91 5.76
CA HIS A 179 -13.12 -0.12 5.34
C HIS A 179 -12.49 -1.49 5.60
N LYS A 180 -13.29 -2.48 5.95
CA LYS A 180 -12.79 -3.84 6.17
C LYS A 180 -12.93 -4.63 4.88
N ILE A 181 -11.83 -5.21 4.41
CA ILE A 181 -11.83 -6.09 3.24
C ILE A 181 -11.99 -7.53 3.72
N TYR A 182 -12.95 -8.24 3.12
CA TYR A 182 -13.14 -9.68 3.28
C TYR A 182 -13.44 -10.28 1.91
N GLY A 183 -12.81 -11.42 1.60
CA GLY A 183 -13.13 -12.19 0.39
C GLY A 183 -11.98 -13.08 -0.06
N GLU A 184 -12.06 -13.60 -1.28
CA GLU A 184 -11.06 -14.50 -1.83
C GLU A 184 -10.12 -13.77 -2.81
N PHE A 185 -8.82 -14.01 -2.68
CA PHE A 185 -7.82 -13.56 -3.64
C PHE A 185 -6.87 -14.72 -3.97
N ARG A 186 -6.77 -15.05 -5.27
CA ARG A 186 -5.90 -16.12 -5.78
C ARG A 186 -6.07 -17.48 -5.08
N GLY A 187 -7.31 -17.89 -4.81
CA GLY A 187 -7.57 -19.18 -4.16
C GLY A 187 -7.45 -19.15 -2.63
N SER A 188 -7.41 -17.97 -2.01
CA SER A 188 -7.16 -17.84 -0.57
C SER A 188 -7.97 -16.72 0.06
N LEU A 189 -8.60 -17.03 1.20
CA LEU A 189 -9.32 -16.04 1.99
C LEU A 189 -8.38 -14.95 2.49
N THR A 190 -8.85 -13.71 2.36
CA THR A 190 -8.13 -12.50 2.73
C THR A 190 -9.04 -11.65 3.62
N ASN A 191 -8.50 -11.12 4.72
CA ASN A 191 -9.24 -10.29 5.67
C ASN A 191 -8.32 -9.27 6.32
N PHE A 192 -8.55 -7.98 6.08
CA PHE A 192 -7.74 -6.90 6.66
C PHE A 192 -8.44 -5.54 6.60
N ASP A 193 -7.93 -4.58 7.37
CA ASP A 193 -8.40 -3.19 7.31
C ASP A 193 -7.73 -2.43 6.16
N LEU A 194 -8.51 -1.78 5.30
CA LEU A 194 -8.06 -0.86 4.26
C LEU A 194 -8.33 0.58 4.72
N VAL A 195 -7.28 1.37 4.85
CA VAL A 195 -7.34 2.74 5.38
C VAL A 195 -6.92 3.73 4.31
N PHE A 196 -7.77 4.71 4.01
CA PHE A 196 -7.52 5.78 3.08
C PHE A 196 -7.13 7.05 3.83
N ILE A 197 -5.99 7.65 3.47
CA ILE A 197 -5.52 8.95 3.97
C ILE A 197 -5.30 9.86 2.75
N LEU A 198 -6.39 10.48 2.31
CA LEU A 198 -6.46 11.16 1.01
C LEU A 198 -7.09 12.55 1.13
N SER A 199 -7.00 13.34 0.06
CA SER A 199 -7.75 14.59 0.00
C SER A 199 -9.25 14.32 0.09
N LYS A 200 -10.03 15.21 0.69
CA LYS A 200 -11.50 15.07 0.79
C LYS A 200 -12.16 14.94 -0.59
N LYS A 201 -11.57 15.52 -1.64
CA LYS A 201 -12.03 15.37 -3.03
C LYS A 201 -11.87 13.92 -3.50
N GLN A 202 -10.71 13.31 -3.28
CA GLN A 202 -10.46 11.91 -3.65
C GLN A 202 -11.29 10.93 -2.81
N LEU A 203 -11.45 11.19 -1.50
CA LEU A 203 -12.31 10.36 -0.66
C LEU A 203 -13.75 10.35 -1.16
N LYS A 204 -14.29 11.51 -1.56
CA LYS A 204 -15.63 11.57 -2.16
C LYS A 204 -15.73 10.74 -3.44
N LYS A 205 -14.71 10.75 -4.30
CA LYS A 205 -14.68 9.88 -5.48
C LYS A 205 -14.71 8.42 -5.06
N ILE A 206 -13.80 7.98 -4.19
CA ILE A 206 -13.71 6.57 -3.75
C ILE A 206 -15.01 6.08 -3.12
N LEU A 207 -15.68 6.91 -2.32
CA LEU A 207 -16.96 6.56 -1.70
C LEU A 207 -18.13 6.45 -2.70
N GLN A 208 -17.97 6.96 -3.92
CA GLN A 208 -18.93 6.78 -5.01
C GLN A 208 -18.66 5.52 -5.83
N PHE A 209 -17.48 4.91 -5.68
CA PHE A 209 -17.15 3.64 -6.29
C PHE A 209 -17.46 2.51 -5.32
N ASP A 210 -18.16 1.48 -5.81
CA ASP A 210 -18.17 0.19 -5.11
C ASP A 210 -16.75 -0.36 -5.17
N ILE A 211 -16.09 -0.44 -4.01
CA ILE A 211 -14.80 -1.12 -3.91
C ILE A 211 -15.05 -2.58 -4.28
N HIS A 212 -14.62 -2.99 -5.47
CA HIS A 212 -14.91 -4.28 -6.09
C HIS A 212 -14.18 -5.45 -5.41
N PHE A 213 -14.62 -5.81 -4.21
CA PHE A 213 -14.48 -7.16 -3.68
C PHE A 213 -15.87 -7.78 -3.69
N ASP A 214 -16.03 -8.91 -4.40
CA ASP A 214 -17.32 -9.56 -4.63
C ASP A 214 -18.12 -9.65 -3.33
N SER A 215 -19.20 -8.86 -3.30
CA SER A 215 -20.04 -8.59 -2.14
C SER A 215 -21.17 -9.61 -2.00
N GLU A 216 -20.99 -10.84 -2.50
CA GLU A 216 -22.02 -11.87 -2.32
C GLU A 216 -22.27 -12.24 -0.85
N ASP A 217 -21.45 -11.78 0.11
CA ASP A 217 -21.71 -11.94 1.56
C ASP A 217 -21.22 -10.74 2.41
N ILE A 218 -21.81 -9.54 2.28
CA ILE A 218 -21.58 -8.46 3.26
C ILE A 218 -22.89 -7.83 3.73
N GLU A 219 -23.30 -8.17 4.95
CA GLU A 219 -24.11 -7.29 5.80
C GLU A 219 -23.31 -6.04 6.14
N ILE A 220 -23.78 -4.88 5.67
CA ILE A 220 -23.26 -3.58 6.07
C ILE A 220 -23.72 -3.31 7.51
N ALA A 221 -22.92 -3.70 8.49
CA ALA A 221 -23.05 -3.17 9.84
C ALA A 221 -22.61 -1.70 9.83
N GLY A 222 -23.57 -0.79 9.60
CA GLY A 222 -23.35 0.64 9.72
C GLY A 222 -22.92 0.99 11.14
N THR A 223 -21.73 1.59 11.28
CA THR A 223 -21.38 2.33 12.49
C THR A 223 -21.87 3.76 12.36
N GLN A 224 -22.77 4.13 13.29
CA GLN A 224 -23.24 5.50 13.55
C GLN A 224 -22.10 6.45 13.94
#